data_AF-A0A957JYF2-F1
#
_entry.id   AF-A0A957JYF2-F1
#
_cell.length_a   1.000
_cell.length_b   1.000
_cell.length_c   1.000
_cell.angle_alpha   90.00
_cell.angle_beta   90.00
_cell.angle_gamma   90.00
#
_symmetry.space_group_name_H-M   'P 1'
#
loop_
_entity.id
_entity.type
_entity.pdbx_description
1 polymer ?
#
loop_
_entity_poly.entity_id
_entity_poly.type
_entity_poly.pdbx_seq_one_letter_code
_entity_poly.pdbx_strand_id
1 'polypeptide(L)'
;MFLNQVRQRAFFVGAARGQLVWPILAALVAFLLAWLPPLWGGLLLATLAVVLLVMIRPEAGLLLMLLAGPLGAVESAFLGNSPLDSGQFFFLLTVAAWTCLSLARKRLVIHQTPLNLPFALFIGVGFLSLLWAPSRLLGVLELSKWLEIWLLMQIVLDLGKGD
;
A
#
# COMPACT_ATOMS: atom_id res chain seq x y z
N MET A 1 -46.79 -4.68 -1.78
CA MET A 1 -46.33 -3.91 -2.97
C MET A 1 -45.75 -2.54 -2.60
N PHE A 2 -46.35 -1.77 -1.68
CA PHE A 2 -45.86 -0.45 -1.24
C PHE A 2 -44.49 -0.43 -0.53
N LEU A 3 -44.12 -1.48 0.22
CA LEU A 3 -42.84 -1.55 0.95
C LEU A 3 -41.60 -1.68 0.03
N ASN A 4 -41.76 -2.15 -1.22
CA ASN A 4 -40.66 -2.26 -2.17
C ASN A 4 -40.28 -0.90 -2.80
N GLN A 5 -41.25 0.02 -2.92
CA GLN A 5 -41.04 1.34 -3.53
C GLN A 5 -40.24 2.29 -2.63
N VAL A 6 -40.44 2.22 -1.31
CA VAL A 6 -39.71 3.06 -0.34
C VAL A 6 -38.24 2.65 -0.25
N ARG A 7 -37.96 1.34 -0.28
CA ARG A 7 -36.59 0.79 -0.28
C ARG A 7 -35.83 1.14 -1.56
N GLN A 8 -36.49 1.17 -2.72
CA GLN A 8 -35.87 1.58 -3.98
C GLN A 8 -35.55 3.08 -4.02
N ARG A 9 -36.44 3.95 -3.52
CA ARG A 9 -36.17 5.40 -3.47
C ARG A 9 -35.03 5.78 -2.52
N ALA A 10 -34.89 5.10 -1.38
CA ALA A 10 -33.77 5.31 -0.45
C ALA A 10 -32.41 4.92 -1.07
N PHE A 11 -32.38 3.91 -1.94
CA PHE A 11 -31.17 3.48 -2.65
C PHE A 11 -30.71 4.52 -3.69
N PHE A 12 -31.64 5.15 -4.41
CA PHE A 12 -31.33 6.18 -5.40
C PHE A 12 -30.88 7.52 -4.77
N VAL A 13 -31.45 7.92 -3.63
CA VAL A 13 -31.04 9.17 -2.94
C VAL A 13 -29.67 9.03 -2.27
N GLY A 14 -29.32 7.83 -1.77
CA GLY A 14 -27.97 7.54 -1.26
C GLY A 14 -26.91 7.51 -2.37
N ALA A 15 -27.25 7.01 -3.57
CA ALA A 15 -26.35 6.94 -4.72
C ALA A 15 -26.02 8.32 -5.33
N ALA A 16 -26.98 9.26 -5.33
CA ALA A 16 -26.81 10.58 -5.93
C ALA A 16 -25.75 11.47 -5.23
N ARG A 17 -25.56 11.33 -3.91
CA ARG A 17 -24.56 12.09 -3.15
C ARG A 17 -23.12 11.60 -3.39
N GLY A 18 -22.95 10.31 -3.69
CA GLY A 18 -21.65 9.72 -4.04
C GLY A 18 -21.24 9.91 -5.51
N GLN A 19 -22.19 10.21 -6.39
CA GLN A 19 -21.94 10.37 -7.84
C GLN A 19 -21.29 11.69 -8.23
N LEU A 20 -21.36 12.74 -7.40
CA LEU A 20 -20.75 14.05 -7.69
C LEU A 20 -19.25 14.10 -7.36
N VAL A 21 -18.74 13.19 -6.53
CA VAL A 21 -17.32 13.20 -6.10
C VAL A 21 -16.40 12.88 -7.27
N TRP A 22 -16.73 11.86 -8.06
CA TRP A 22 -15.94 11.43 -9.22
C TRP A 22 -15.75 12.50 -10.31
N PRO A 23 -16.80 13.20 -10.79
CA PRO A 23 -16.63 14.26 -11.77
C PRO A 23 -15.87 15.47 -11.20
N ILE A 24 -16.02 15.80 -9.91
CA ILE A 24 -15.24 16.86 -9.27
C ILE A 24 -13.76 16.49 -9.22
N LEU A 25 -13.42 15.27 -8.80
CA LEU A 25 -12.04 14.79 -8.80
C LEU A 25 -11.45 14.76 -10.22
N ALA A 26 -12.21 14.28 -11.21
CA ALA A 26 -11.78 14.27 -12.60
C ALA A 26 -11.54 15.69 -13.13
N ALA A 27 -12.42 16.65 -12.81
CA ALA A 27 -12.27 18.05 -13.21
C ALA A 27 -11.05 18.70 -12.54
N LEU A 28 -10.80 18.42 -11.26
CA LEU A 28 -9.61 18.91 -10.54
C LEU A 28 -8.32 18.36 -11.15
N VAL A 29 -8.27 17.05 -11.45
CA VAL A 29 -7.12 16.42 -12.11
C VAL A 29 -6.91 17.01 -13.50
N ALA A 30 -7.97 17.15 -14.30
CA ALA A 30 -7.90 17.75 -15.63
C ALA A 30 -7.42 19.22 -15.59
N PHE A 31 -7.90 20.00 -14.62
CA PHE A 31 -7.47 21.38 -14.42
C PHE A 31 -6.00 21.46 -14.03
N LEU A 32 -5.53 20.60 -13.10
CA LEU A 32 -4.12 20.50 -12.76
C LEU A 32 -3.27 20.18 -14.00
N LEU A 33 -3.67 19.15 -14.76
CA LEU A 33 -2.95 18.74 -15.97
C LEU A 33 -2.88 19.82 -17.04
N ALA A 34 -3.93 20.65 -17.18
CA ALA A 34 -3.95 21.75 -18.13
C ALA A 34 -2.99 22.89 -17.74
N TRP A 35 -2.64 23.00 -16.45
CA TRP A 35 -1.78 24.06 -15.94
C TRP A 35 -0.31 23.65 -15.76
N LEU A 36 -0.03 22.35 -15.69
CA LEU A 36 1.34 21.83 -15.55
C LEU A 36 2.07 21.83 -16.90
N PRO A 37 3.39 22.11 -16.92
CA PRO A 37 4.21 21.85 -18.09
C PRO A 37 4.09 20.39 -18.53
N PRO A 38 4.17 20.07 -19.84
CA PRO A 38 3.85 18.73 -20.37
C PRO A 38 4.62 17.59 -19.69
N LEU A 39 5.89 17.82 -19.34
CA LEU A 39 6.71 16.84 -18.62
C LEU A 39 6.10 16.48 -17.25
N TRP A 40 5.71 17.49 -16.47
CA TRP A 40 5.13 17.27 -15.14
C TRP A 40 3.73 16.69 -15.21
N GLY A 41 2.93 17.08 -16.21
CA GLY A 41 1.64 16.44 -16.50
C GLY A 41 1.80 14.96 -16.85
N GLY A 42 2.79 14.63 -17.68
CA GLY A 42 3.13 13.24 -18.00
C GLY A 42 3.56 12.43 -16.79
N LEU A 43 4.42 12.98 -15.92
CA LEU A 43 4.85 12.34 -14.67
C LEU A 43 3.69 12.12 -13.69
N LEU A 44 2.77 13.08 -13.58
CA LEU A 44 1.57 12.94 -12.75
C LEU A 44 0.68 11.79 -13.26
N LEU A 45 0.43 11.75 -14.57
CA LEU A 45 -0.36 10.68 -15.20
C LEU A 45 0.31 9.30 -15.04
N ALA A 46 1.63 9.22 -15.25
CA ALA A 46 2.37 7.97 -15.08
C ALA A 46 2.33 7.48 -13.63
N THR A 47 2.57 8.38 -12.66
CA THR A 47 2.48 8.06 -11.23
C THR A 47 1.08 7.59 -10.85
N LEU A 48 0.03 8.29 -11.31
CA LEU A 48 -1.36 7.90 -11.04
C LEU A 48 -1.69 6.53 -11.65
N ALA A 49 -1.27 6.29 -12.89
CA ALA A 49 -1.45 5.00 -13.55
C ALA A 49 -0.76 3.86 -12.79
N VAL A 50 0.45 4.08 -12.29
CA VAL A 50 1.17 3.13 -11.44
C VAL A 50 0.42 2.89 -10.13
N VAL A 51 0.00 3.94 -9.43
CA VAL A 51 -0.77 3.81 -8.18
C VAL A 51 -2.05 3.01 -8.39
N LEU A 52 -2.82 3.32 -9.44
CA LEU A 52 -4.03 2.60 -9.78
C LEU A 52 -3.73 1.14 -10.16
N LEU A 53 -2.68 0.89 -10.93
CA LEU A 53 -2.26 -0.46 -11.29
C LEU A 53 -1.94 -1.28 -10.04
N VAL A 54 -1.18 -0.74 -9.08
CA VAL A 54 -0.87 -1.43 -7.81
C VAL A 54 -2.14 -1.64 -6.97
N MET A 55 -3.03 -0.66 -6.91
CA MET A 55 -4.30 -0.78 -6.19
C MET A 55 -5.23 -1.87 -6.76
N ILE A 56 -5.17 -2.11 -8.07
CA ILE A 56 -5.96 -3.16 -8.74
C ILE A 56 -5.22 -4.51 -8.67
N ARG A 57 -3.89 -4.48 -8.81
CA ARG A 57 -2.98 -5.63 -8.89
C ARG A 57 -1.80 -5.43 -7.94
N PRO A 58 -1.92 -5.79 -6.66
CA PRO A 58 -0.85 -5.64 -5.67
C PRO A 58 0.47 -6.29 -6.09
N GLU A 59 0.43 -7.35 -6.90
CA GLU A 59 1.60 -8.01 -7.49
C GLU A 59 2.47 -7.05 -8.33
N ALA A 60 1.86 -6.06 -9.00
CA ALA A 60 2.61 -5.04 -9.72
C ALA A 60 3.44 -4.18 -8.77
N GLY A 61 2.93 -3.92 -7.57
CA GLY A 61 3.65 -3.17 -6.55
C GLY A 61 4.86 -3.95 -6.01
N LEU A 62 4.74 -5.27 -5.84
CA LEU A 62 5.88 -6.13 -5.49
C LEU A 62 6.97 -6.12 -6.56
N LEU A 63 6.58 -6.17 -7.84
CA LEU A 63 7.52 -6.08 -8.95
C LEU A 63 8.23 -4.73 -8.98
N LEU A 64 7.49 -3.64 -8.79
CA LEU A 64 8.06 -2.29 -8.73
C LEU A 64 8.98 -2.12 -7.54
N MET A 65 8.62 -2.65 -6.37
CA MET A 65 9.49 -2.69 -5.18
C MET A 65 10.81 -3.40 -5.48
N LEU A 66 10.75 -4.58 -6.14
CA LEU A 66 11.95 -5.34 -6.48
C LEU A 66 12.85 -4.57 -7.47
N LEU A 67 12.25 -3.91 -8.46
CA LEU A 67 12.98 -3.08 -9.44
C LEU A 67 13.54 -1.80 -8.80
N ALA A 68 12.86 -1.26 -7.79
CA ALA A 68 13.27 -0.07 -7.06
C ALA A 68 14.36 -0.35 -6.01
N GLY A 69 14.50 -1.59 -5.52
CA GLY A 69 15.49 -1.96 -4.51
C GLY A 69 16.92 -1.47 -4.81
N PRO A 70 17.48 -1.69 -6.03
CA PRO A 70 18.79 -1.17 -6.40
C PRO A 70 18.90 0.36 -6.40
N LEU A 71 17.78 1.09 -6.56
CA LEU A 71 17.76 2.55 -6.56
C LEU A 71 17.95 3.14 -5.16
N GLY A 72 17.66 2.39 -4.08
CA GLY A 72 17.81 2.90 -2.71
C GLY A 72 19.23 3.38 -2.38
N ALA A 73 20.26 2.74 -2.93
CA ALA A 73 21.65 3.17 -2.77
C ALA A 73 21.94 4.49 -3.53
N VAL A 74 21.36 4.64 -4.72
CA VAL A 74 21.45 5.87 -5.52
C VAL A 74 20.71 7.01 -4.83
N GLU A 75 19.48 6.76 -4.37
CA GLU A 75 18.67 7.72 -3.62
C GLU A 75 19.39 8.17 -2.34
N SER A 76 19.98 7.24 -1.59
CA SER A 76 20.75 7.59 -0.39
C SER A 76 21.94 8.50 -0.70
N ALA A 77 22.62 8.27 -1.84
CA ALA A 77 23.77 9.06 -2.25
C ALA A 77 23.39 10.49 -2.69
N PHE A 78 22.24 10.68 -3.35
CA PHE A 78 21.83 11.97 -3.89
C PHE A 78 20.86 12.75 -2.98
N LEU A 79 20.01 12.06 -2.23
CA LEU A 79 18.94 12.63 -1.41
C LEU A 79 19.23 12.52 0.09
N GLY A 80 20.29 11.81 0.47
CA GLY A 80 20.64 11.51 1.86
C GLY A 80 19.93 10.28 2.41
N ASN A 81 20.32 9.85 3.60
CA ASN A 81 19.75 8.68 4.27
C ASN A 81 18.33 8.98 4.77
N SER A 82 17.34 8.75 3.91
CA SER A 82 15.92 8.76 4.25
C SER A 82 15.48 7.36 4.71
N PRO A 83 14.63 7.23 5.74
CA PRO A 83 13.99 5.96 6.08
C PRO A 83 12.96 5.50 5.04
N LEU A 84 12.56 6.39 4.12
CA LEU A 84 11.66 6.12 3.02
C LEU A 84 12.40 6.33 1.69
N ASP A 85 12.70 5.23 1.01
CA ASP A 85 13.17 5.19 -0.37
C ASP A 85 12.04 4.72 -1.32
N SER A 86 12.32 4.66 -2.62
CA SER A 86 11.34 4.19 -3.61
C SER A 86 10.89 2.74 -3.39
N GLY A 87 11.77 1.86 -2.90
CA GLY A 87 11.42 0.48 -2.56
C GLY A 87 10.41 0.42 -1.42
N GLN A 88 10.68 1.15 -0.33
CA GLN A 88 9.77 1.36 0.80
C GLN A 88 8.43 1.94 0.35
N PHE A 89 8.44 2.93 -0.55
CA PHE A 89 7.21 3.50 -1.11
C PHE A 89 6.34 2.45 -1.81
N PHE A 90 6.93 1.67 -2.73
CA PHE A 90 6.19 0.61 -3.44
C PHE A 90 5.75 -0.51 -2.50
N PHE A 91 6.54 -0.84 -1.48
CA PHE A 91 6.14 -1.79 -0.45
C PHE A 91 4.89 -1.31 0.30
N LEU A 92 4.90 -0.09 0.83
CA LEU A 92 3.76 0.48 1.56
C LEU A 92 2.52 0.58 0.68
N LEU A 93 2.68 0.98 -0.59
CA LEU A 93 1.61 1.03 -1.56
C LEU A 93 1.00 -0.37 -1.80
N THR A 94 1.85 -1.39 -1.87
CA THR A 94 1.43 -2.78 -2.03
C THR A 94 0.68 -3.29 -0.81
N VAL A 95 1.18 -3.02 0.40
CA VAL A 95 0.52 -3.36 1.66
C VAL A 95 -0.87 -2.71 1.73
N ALA A 96 -0.96 -1.43 1.37
CA ALA A 96 -2.23 -0.71 1.33
C ALA A 96 -3.21 -1.33 0.32
N ALA A 97 -2.75 -1.60 -0.90
CA ALA A 97 -3.57 -2.23 -1.95
C ALA A 97 -4.08 -3.60 -1.51
N TRP A 98 -3.18 -4.46 -1.05
CA TRP A 98 -3.49 -5.81 -0.61
C TRP A 98 -4.46 -5.80 0.58
N THR A 99 -4.27 -4.91 1.55
CA THR A 99 -5.16 -4.80 2.71
C THR A 99 -6.55 -4.33 2.31
N CYS A 100 -6.64 -3.27 1.49
CA CYS A 100 -7.91 -2.75 0.98
C CYS A 100 -8.68 -3.83 0.20
N LEU A 101 -8.02 -4.54 -0.70
CA LEU A 101 -8.61 -5.62 -1.48
C LEU A 101 -9.04 -6.81 -0.60
N SER A 102 -8.19 -7.22 0.33
CA SER A 102 -8.47 -8.32 1.25
C SER A 102 -9.65 -8.00 2.16
N LEU A 103 -9.74 -6.78 2.67
CA LEU A 103 -10.88 -6.31 3.48
C LEU A 103 -12.15 -6.20 2.63
N ALA A 104 -12.08 -5.67 1.42
CA ALA A 104 -13.22 -5.59 0.50
C ALA A 104 -13.77 -6.98 0.14
N ARG A 105 -12.89 -7.97 0.00
CA ARG A 105 -13.24 -9.39 -0.23
C ARG A 105 -13.56 -10.15 1.06
N LYS A 106 -13.45 -9.52 2.24
CA LYS A 106 -13.60 -10.16 3.56
C LYS A 106 -12.69 -11.38 3.76
N ARG A 107 -11.50 -11.36 3.16
CA ARG A 107 -10.52 -12.45 3.13
C ARG A 107 -9.18 -12.07 3.77
N LEU A 108 -9.15 -11.15 4.74
CA LEU A 108 -7.89 -10.84 5.41
C LEU A 108 -7.43 -12.03 6.26
N VAL A 109 -6.62 -12.91 5.65
CA VAL A 109 -6.17 -14.18 6.23
C VAL A 109 -4.68 -14.11 6.49
N ILE A 110 -4.30 -14.33 7.74
CA ILE A 110 -2.91 -14.56 8.11
C ILE A 110 -2.62 -16.04 7.86
N HIS A 111 -1.85 -16.31 6.82
CA HIS A 111 -1.38 -17.64 6.49
C HIS A 111 -0.51 -18.20 7.61
N GLN A 112 -0.92 -19.35 8.17
CA GLN A 112 -0.14 -20.07 9.17
C GLN A 112 0.98 -20.84 8.47
N THR A 113 2.22 -20.42 8.71
CA THR A 113 3.42 -21.13 8.24
C THR A 113 4.25 -21.55 9.45
N PRO A 114 5.05 -22.62 9.34
CA PRO A 114 6.00 -22.99 10.40
C PRO A 114 7.03 -21.88 10.68
N LEU A 115 7.20 -20.92 9.76
CA LEU A 115 8.07 -19.75 9.95
C LEU A 115 7.43 -18.66 10.81
N ASN A 116 6.10 -18.61 10.96
CA ASN A 116 5.47 -17.55 11.75
C ASN A 116 5.89 -17.55 13.21
N LEU A 117 6.01 -18.74 13.82
CA LEU A 117 6.40 -18.86 15.23
C LEU A 117 7.84 -18.37 15.48
N PRO A 118 8.89 -18.87 14.78
CA PRO A 118 10.24 -18.36 14.97
C PRO A 118 10.34 -16.87 14.63
N PHE A 119 9.60 -16.39 13.64
CA PHE A 119 9.59 -14.96 13.29
C PHE A 119 8.95 -14.10 14.39
N ALA A 120 7.83 -14.55 14.96
CA ALA A 120 7.17 -13.87 16.08
C ALA A 120 8.05 -13.87 17.34
N LEU A 121 8.75 -14.97 17.63
CA LEU A 121 9.72 -15.03 18.72
C LEU A 121 10.89 -14.08 18.47
N PHE A 122 11.43 -14.05 17.26
CA PHE A 122 12.52 -13.15 16.88
C PHE A 122 12.12 -11.67 17.05
N ILE A 123 10.97 -11.28 16.50
CA ILE A 123 10.41 -9.92 16.68
C ILE A 123 10.17 -9.64 18.17
N GLY A 124 9.59 -10.58 18.92
CA GLY A 124 9.29 -10.43 20.34
C GLY A 124 10.54 -10.21 21.18
N VAL A 125 11.58 -11.01 20.97
CA VAL A 125 12.89 -10.83 21.62
C VAL A 125 13.50 -9.49 21.22
N GLY A 126 13.39 -9.10 19.95
CA GLY A 126 13.85 -7.81 19.47
C GLY A 126 13.12 -6.62 20.12
N PHE A 127 11.81 -6.72 20.38
CA PHE A 127 11.09 -5.71 21.16
C PHE A 127 11.58 -5.62 22.60
N LEU A 128 11.88 -6.76 23.25
CA LEU A 128 12.43 -6.77 24.60
C LEU A 128 13.85 -6.19 24.64
N SER A 129 14.65 -6.43 23.61
CA SER A 129 16.03 -5.91 23.54
C SER A 129 16.07 -4.38 23.41
N LEU A 130 15.00 -3.73 22.92
CA LEU A 130 14.90 -2.26 22.90
C LEU A 130 15.03 -1.62 24.28
N LEU A 131 14.69 -2.33 25.35
CA LEU A 131 14.78 -1.82 26.73
C LEU A 131 16.23 -1.53 27.14
N TRP A 132 17.19 -2.22 26.52
CA TRP A 132 18.62 -2.06 26.78
C TRP A 132 19.39 -1.60 25.53
N ALA A 133 18.70 -1.16 24.48
CA ALA A 133 19.33 -0.78 23.23
C ALA A 133 20.11 0.55 23.37
N PRO A 134 21.35 0.63 22.86
CA PRO A 134 22.12 1.88 22.83
C PRO A 134 21.40 3.01 22.08
N SER A 135 20.63 2.65 21.04
CA SER A 135 19.75 3.56 20.32
C SER A 135 18.39 2.89 20.08
N ARG A 136 17.37 3.38 20.77
CA ARG A 136 15.99 2.91 20.63
C ARG A 136 15.43 3.16 19.23
N LEU A 137 15.75 4.31 18.64
CA LEU A 137 15.28 4.66 17.29
C LEU A 137 15.83 3.70 16.25
N LEU A 138 17.13 3.41 16.29
CA LEU A 138 17.75 2.47 15.36
C LEU A 138 17.19 1.05 15.53
N GLY A 139 16.96 0.63 16.78
CA GLY A 139 16.32 -0.64 17.08
C GLY A 139 14.89 -0.74 16.54
N VAL A 140 14.09 0.33 16.66
CA VAL A 140 12.73 0.37 16.09
C VAL A 140 12.77 0.26 14.57
N LEU A 141 13.66 1.01 13.90
CA LEU A 141 13.82 0.93 12.44
C LEU A 141 14.23 -0.47 11.99
N GLU A 142 15.09 -1.13 12.74
CA GLU A 142 15.48 -2.52 12.44
C GLU A 142 14.31 -3.48 12.62
N LEU A 143 13.55 -3.37 13.72
CA LEU A 143 12.34 -4.17 13.93
C LEU A 143 11.27 -3.93 12.85
N SER A 144 11.16 -2.70 12.36
CA SER A 144 10.26 -2.37 11.25
C SER A 144 10.61 -3.18 10.00
N LYS A 145 11.89 -3.28 9.62
CA LYS A 145 12.32 -4.11 8.47
C LYS A 145 11.94 -5.58 8.64
N TRP A 146 12.10 -6.11 9.85
CA TRP A 146 11.70 -7.50 10.12
C TRP A 146 10.19 -7.68 9.99
N LEU A 147 9.41 -6.75 10.53
CA LEU A 147 7.96 -6.75 10.35
C LEU A 147 7.56 -6.63 8.86
N GLU A 148 8.27 -5.82 8.08
CA GLU A 148 8.07 -5.68 6.63
C GLU A 148 8.34 -7.00 5.90
N ILE A 149 9.41 -7.71 6.24
CA ILE A 149 9.73 -9.04 5.69
C ILE A 149 8.61 -10.04 6.01
N TRP A 150 8.11 -10.05 7.25
CA TRP A 150 6.99 -10.91 7.63
C TRP A 150 5.72 -10.55 6.83
N LEU A 151 5.36 -9.27 6.73
CA LEU A 151 4.22 -8.81 5.94
C LEU A 151 4.37 -9.18 4.46
N LEU A 152 5.56 -9.00 3.88
CA LEU A 152 5.87 -9.37 2.51
C LEU A 152 5.62 -10.87 2.29
N MET A 153 6.09 -11.73 3.20
CA MET A 153 5.82 -13.17 3.15
C MET A 153 4.32 -13.46 3.16
N GLN A 154 3.55 -12.81 4.04
CA GLN A 154 2.09 -13.02 4.11
C GLN A 154 1.38 -12.59 2.83
N ILE A 155 1.78 -11.45 2.24
CA ILE A 155 1.25 -10.95 0.97
C ILE A 155 1.56 -11.95 -0.15
N VAL A 156 2.81 -12.40 -0.26
CA VAL A 156 3.24 -13.35 -1.30
C VAL A 156 2.47 -14.67 -1.18
N LEU A 157 2.27 -15.17 0.05
CA LEU A 157 1.49 -16.39 0.28
C LEU A 157 0.01 -16.22 -0.09
N ASP A 158 -0.59 -15.06 0.18
CA ASP A 158 -1.98 -14.78 -0.20
C ASP A 158 -2.15 -14.62 -1.72
N LEU A 159 -1.23 -13.92 -2.37
CA LEU A 159 -1.26 -13.74 -3.83
C LEU A 159 -0.93 -15.04 -4.58
N GLY A 160 0.02 -15.83 -4.07
CA GLY A 160 0.46 -17.09 -4.69
C GLY A 160 -0.55 -18.23 -4.58
N LYS A 161 -1.50 -18.15 -3.64
CA LYS A 161 -2.62 -19.09 -3.51
C LYS A 161 -3.85 -18.72 -4.35
N GLY A 162 -3.70 -17.78 -5.28
CA GLY A 162 -4.79 -17.21 -6.08
C GLY A 162 -5.93 -18.20 -6.37
N ASP A 163 -7.16 -17.74 -6.11
CA ASP A 163 -8.41 -18.47 -6.38
C ASP A 163 -8.42 -19.09 -7.80
#